data_AF-A0A2P8NEK4-F1
#
_entry.id   AF-A0A2P8NEK4-F1
#
_cell.length_a   1.000
_cell.length_b   1.000
_cell.length_c   1.000
_cell.angle_alpha   90.00
_cell.angle_beta   90.00
_cell.angle_gamma   90.00
#
_symmetry.space_group_name_H-M   'P 1'
#
loop_
_entity.id
_entity.type
_entity.pdbx_description
1 polymer ?
#
loop_
_entity_poly.entity_id
_entity_poly.type
_entity_poly.pdbx_seq_one_letter_code
_entity_poly.pdbx_strand_id
1 'polypeptide(L)' 'MDWSRLMAIGFGVLRLSPAQFWAMTPKEFACASGLARHRHGAVPDRAVLEALMARFPDQGGKDRDE' A
#
# COMPACT_ATOMS: atom_id res chain seq x y z
N MET A 1 -4.90 6.59 5.68
CA MET A 1 -4.71 6.95 4.26
C MET A 1 -5.94 7.74 3.82
N ASP A 2 -5.76 8.89 3.18
CA ASP A 2 -6.86 9.79 2.79
C ASP A 2 -7.25 9.53 1.33
N TRP A 3 -8.30 8.72 1.13
CA TRP A 3 -8.79 8.34 -0.20
C TRP A 3 -9.41 9.50 -0.97
N SER A 4 -10.10 10.41 -0.27
CA SER A 4 -10.71 11.60 -0.89
C SER A 4 -9.65 12.48 -1.54
N ARG A 5 -8.51 12.66 -0.88
CA ARG A 5 -7.38 13.41 -1.45
C ARG A 5 -6.74 12.71 -2.65
N LEU A 6 -6.57 11.39 -2.60
CA LEU A 6 -6.02 10.62 -3.72
C LEU A 6 -6.94 10.70 -4.96
N MET A 7 -8.26 10.60 -4.77
CA MET A 7 -9.24 10.73 -5.85
C MET A 7 -9.29 12.15 -6.43
N ALA A 8 -9.17 13.19 -5.59
CA ALA A 8 -9.11 14.58 -6.07
C ALA A 8 -7.88 14.82 -6.98
N ILE A 9 -6.73 14.23 -6.64
CA ILE A 9 -5.54 14.28 -7.50
C ILE A 9 -5.76 13.45 -8.78
N GLY A 10 -6.26 12.22 -8.64
CA GLY A 10 -6.48 11.31 -9.76
C GLY A 10 -7.45 11.86 -10.81
N PHE A 11 -8.62 12.33 -10.38
CA PHE A 11 -9.67 12.81 -11.28
C PHE A 11 -9.54 14.29 -11.63
N GLY A 12 -9.02 15.12 -10.72
CA GLY A 12 -8.90 16.56 -10.93
C GLY A 12 -7.60 16.94 -11.65
N VAL A 13 -6.46 16.61 -11.05
CA VAL A 13 -5.14 17.06 -11.53
C VAL A 13 -4.67 16.19 -12.70
N LEU A 14 -4.69 14.87 -12.52
CA LEU A 14 -4.22 13.92 -13.52
C LEU A 14 -5.28 13.61 -14.59
N ARG A 15 -6.53 14.01 -14.36
CA ARG A 15 -7.68 13.78 -15.26
C ARG A 15 -7.83 12.32 -15.71
N LEU A 16 -7.51 11.39 -14.82
CA LEU A 16 -7.70 9.97 -15.07
C LEU A 16 -9.20 9.66 -15.09
N SER A 17 -9.61 8.78 -16.00
CA SER A 17 -10.93 8.16 -15.87
C SER A 17 -10.96 7.25 -14.62
N PRO A 18 -12.14 6.98 -14.03
CA PRO A 18 -12.26 6.04 -12.91
C PRO A 18 -11.64 4.67 -13.22
N ALA A 19 -11.82 4.17 -14.45
CA ALA A 19 -11.25 2.89 -14.87
C ALA A 19 -9.71 2.92 -14.85
N GLN A 20 -9.08 3.98 -15.36
CA GLN A 20 -7.63 4.11 -15.33
C GLN A 20 -7.10 4.24 -13.90
N PHE A 21 -7.75 5.04 -13.06
CA PHE A 21 -7.35 5.21 -11.67
C PHE A 21 -7.39 3.89 -10.88
N TRP A 22 -8.44 3.10 -11.04
CA TRP A 22 -8.59 1.82 -10.33
C TRP A 22 -7.75 0.68 -10.94
N ALA A 23 -7.38 0.77 -12.21
CA ALA A 23 -6.47 -0.19 -12.85
C ALA A 23 -4.99 0.07 -12.50
N MET A 24 -4.64 1.30 -12.11
CA MET A 24 -3.27 1.66 -11.77
C MET A 24 -2.85 1.10 -10.41
N THR A 25 -1.60 0.67 -10.33
CA THR A 25 -0.98 0.34 -9.04
C THR A 25 -0.71 1.61 -8.23
N PRO A 26 -0.67 1.52 -6.89
CA PRO A 26 -0.29 2.66 -6.04
C PRO A 26 1.10 3.24 -6.37
N LYS A 27 2.02 2.41 -6.88
CA LYS A 27 3.36 2.84 -7.29
C LYS A 27 3.32 3.70 -8.56
N GLU A 28 2.55 3.28 -9.55
CA GLU A 28 2.32 4.07 -10.77
C GLU A 28 1.60 5.37 -10.45
N PHE A 29 0.60 5.32 -9.56
CA PHE A 29 -0.10 6.53 -9.12
C PHE A 29 0.83 7.51 -8.40
N ALA A 30 1.69 7.02 -7.50
CA ALA A 30 2.68 7.86 -6.82
C ALA A 30 3.63 8.52 -7.82
N CYS A 31 4.09 7.78 -8.84
CA CYS A 31 4.93 8.31 -9.91
C CYS A 31 4.21 9.42 -10.69
N ALA A 32 2.98 9.15 -11.17
CA ALA A 32 2.21 10.10 -11.97
C ALA A 32 1.80 11.36 -11.20
N SER A 33 1.48 11.24 -9.91
CA SER A 33 1.07 12.36 -9.05
C SER A 33 2.23 13.21 -8.52
N GLY A 34 3.49 12.84 -8.79
CA GLY A 34 4.66 13.46 -8.15
C GLY A 34 4.76 13.19 -6.65
N LEU A 35 3.90 12.31 -6.11
CA LEU A 35 3.94 11.84 -4.72
C LEU A 35 4.95 10.70 -4.52
N ALA A 36 5.64 10.30 -5.58
CA ALA A 36 6.76 9.37 -5.53
C ALA A 36 7.89 9.98 -4.70
N ARG A 37 7.77 9.85 -3.40
CA ARG A 37 8.90 9.94 -2.50
C ARG A 37 9.77 8.75 -2.84
N HIS A 38 11.05 8.97 -3.12
CA HIS A 38 12.05 7.91 -3.07
C HIS A 38 11.95 7.30 -1.68
N ARG A 39 11.20 6.20 -1.57
CA ARG A 39 11.03 5.51 -0.31
C ARG A 39 12.30 4.72 -0.14
N HIS A 40 13.35 5.40 0.32
CA HIS A 40 14.47 4.77 1.01
C HIS A 40 14.00 4.26 2.39
N GLY A 41 12.84 3.59 2.43
CA GLY A 41 12.48 2.78 3.57
C GLY A 41 13.21 1.47 3.37
N ALA A 42 14.18 1.18 4.23
CA ALA A 42 14.90 -0.08 4.21
C ALA A 42 13.88 -1.22 4.08
N VAL A 43 14.08 -2.07 3.07
CA VAL A 43 13.36 -3.35 3.01
C VAL A 43 13.62 -4.04 4.35
N PRO A 44 12.58 -4.45 5.10
CA PRO A 44 12.78 -5.14 6.36
C PRO A 44 13.70 -6.33 6.14
N ASP A 45 14.78 -6.41 6.90
CA ASP A 45 15.55 -7.64 6.93
C ASP A 45 14.71 -8.75 7.59
N ARG A 46 15.23 -9.96 7.53
CA ARG A 46 14.56 -11.14 8.07
C ARG A 46 14.25 -10.99 9.56
N ALA A 47 15.14 -10.38 10.34
CA ALA A 47 14.94 -10.21 11.77
C ALA A 47 13.80 -9.23 12.07
N VAL A 48 13.68 -8.14 11.30
CA VAL A 48 12.56 -7.20 11.43
C VAL A 48 11.24 -7.88 11.06
N LEU A 49 11.23 -8.71 10.01
CA LEU A 49 10.03 -9.45 9.63
C LEU A 49 9.59 -10.44 10.73
N GLU A 50 10.52 -11.20 11.29
CA GLU A 50 10.25 -12.13 12.40
C GLU A 50 9.70 -11.41 13.63
N ALA A 51 10.28 -10.25 13.98
CA ALA A 51 9.79 -9.42 15.08
C ALA A 51 8.36 -8.91 14.83
N LEU A 52 8.00 -8.58 13.58
CA LEU A 52 6.64 -8.19 13.21
C LEU A 52 5.66 -9.35 13.32
N MET A 53 6.03 -10.55 12.88
CA MET A 53 5.19 -11.75 13.00
C MET A 53 4.91 -12.10 14.46
N ALA A 54 5.92 -12.01 15.33
CA ALA A 54 5.74 -12.23 16.77
C ALA A 54 4.84 -11.14 17.41
N ARG A 55 4.93 -9.90 16.92
CA ARG A 55 4.15 -8.77 17.44
C ARG A 55 2.69 -8.79 17.00
N PHE A 56 2.40 -9.29 15.80
CA PHE A 56 1.06 -9.33 15.20
C PHE A 56 0.72 -10.76 14.74
N PRO A 57 0.46 -11.69 15.67
CA PRO A 57 0.10 -13.06 15.32
C PRO A 57 -1.28 -13.12 14.65
N ASP A 58 -1.38 -13.87 13.57
CA ASP A 58 -2.65 -14.11 12.88
C ASP A 58 -3.59 -14.93 13.77
N GLN A 59 -4.85 -14.48 13.90
CA GLN A 59 -5.82 -15.08 14.82
C GLN A 59 -6.47 -16.38 14.30
N GLY A 60 -6.04 -16.90 13.14
CA GLY A 60 -6.65 -18.05 12.46
C GLY A 60 -5.95 -19.40 12.67
N GLY A 61 -5.00 -19.50 13.59
CA GLY A 61 -4.21 -20.72 13.84
C GLY A 61 -4.72 -21.64 14.96
N LYS A 62 -5.90 -21.37 15.54
CA LYS A 62 -6.60 -22.30 16.42
C LYS A 62 -7.73 -22.95 15.62
N ASP A 63 -7.46 -24.11 15.04
CA ASP A 63 -8.41 -25.20 14.74
C ASP A 63 -7.82 -26.12 13.66
N ARG A 64 -6.78 -26.90 14.00
CA ARG A 64 -6.42 -28.17 13.34
C ARG A 64 -5.59 -29.02 14.30
N ASP A 65 -6.18 -29.37 15.43
CA ASP A 65 -5.72 -30.50 16.27
C ASP A 65 -6.97 -31.05 17.00
N GLU A 66 -7.84 -31.72 16.24
CA GLU A 66 -8.72 -32.82 16.67
C GLU A 66 -8.88 -33.80 15.50
#